data_AF-A0A534E544-F1
#
_entry.id   AF-A0A534E544-F1
#
_cell.length_a   1.000
_cell.length_b   1.000
_cell.length_c   1.000
_cell.angle_alpha   90.00
_cell.angle_beta   90.00
_cell.angle_gamma   90.00
#
_symmetry.space_group_name_H-M   'P 1'
#
loop_
_entity.id
_entity.type
_entity.pdbx_description
1 polymer ?
#
loop_
_entity_poly.entity_id
_entity_poly.type
_entity_poly.pdbx_seq_one_letter_code
_entity_poly.pdbx_strand_id
1 'polypeptide(L)'
;MHDGDIVILRGSEVREVLAGRELELIQAVRRAYETHGDGDSSLPHSTFLPFPGQPRDRIVALPAYLGGACRIAGVKWVSSFPDNLNRGVDRASAVVILNSPQTGRPEAVLEGSAINAKRTAASAALAAQCLLIGSEAGRVGMIGCGLINFEIARFLLAVFPDVETFVLFDQDEARAKQFQNKCRRIFDEVEVEIADDVGAVLRDSPLVSIATT
;
A
#
# COMPACT_ATOMS: atom_id res chain seq x y z
N MET A 1 -6.74 28.19 -11.65
CA MET A 1 -5.30 27.93 -11.88
C MET A 1 -4.93 28.70 -13.13
N HIS A 2 -3.85 29.48 -13.10
CA HIS A 2 -3.32 30.13 -14.28
C HIS A 2 -2.77 29.09 -15.26
N ASP A 3 -2.65 29.44 -16.54
CA ASP A 3 -2.07 28.55 -17.54
C ASP A 3 -0.60 28.26 -17.18
N GLY A 4 -0.32 27.07 -16.65
CA GLY A 4 1.02 26.62 -16.24
C GLY A 4 1.24 26.36 -14.74
N ASP A 5 0.24 26.58 -13.87
CA ASP A 5 0.39 26.23 -12.45
C ASP A 5 0.37 24.71 -12.22
N ILE A 6 1.25 24.21 -11.35
CA ILE A 6 1.28 22.81 -10.91
C ILE A 6 0.91 22.76 -9.43
N VAL A 7 -0.07 21.93 -9.08
CA VAL A 7 -0.45 21.70 -7.68
C VAL A 7 0.58 20.81 -7.01
N ILE A 8 1.08 21.22 -5.84
CA ILE A 8 2.00 20.39 -5.04
C ILE A 8 1.27 19.97 -3.76
N LEU A 9 1.13 18.66 -3.54
CA LEU A 9 0.61 18.10 -2.29
C LEU A 9 1.74 17.47 -1.48
N ARG A 10 2.00 18.03 -0.30
CA ARG A 10 2.96 17.52 0.66
C ARG A 10 2.41 16.29 1.37
N GLY A 11 3.29 15.50 2.00
CA GLY A 11 2.89 14.28 2.70
C GLY A 11 1.84 14.48 3.78
N SER A 12 1.81 15.63 4.47
CA SER A 12 0.77 15.94 5.45
C SER A 12 -0.61 16.08 4.80
N GLU A 13 -0.68 16.81 3.68
CA GLU A 13 -1.91 17.07 2.93
C GLU A 13 -2.43 15.78 2.29
N VAL A 14 -1.53 14.97 1.72
CA VAL A 14 -1.89 13.64 1.19
C VAL A 14 -2.44 12.74 2.30
N ARG A 15 -1.80 12.70 3.47
CA ARG A 15 -2.29 11.87 4.60
C ARG A 15 -3.65 12.33 5.09
N GLU A 16 -3.87 13.64 5.18
CA GLU A 16 -5.14 14.22 5.58
C GLU A 16 -6.27 13.85 4.62
N VAL A 17 -6.06 13.99 3.31
CA VAL A 17 -7.05 13.64 2.28
C VAL A 17 -7.40 12.15 2.25
N LEU A 18 -6.47 11.28 2.67
CA LEU A 18 -6.65 9.83 2.66
C LEU A 18 -7.11 9.25 4.01
N ALA A 19 -7.14 10.05 5.08
CA ALA A 19 -7.45 9.56 6.43
C ALA A 19 -8.93 9.14 6.56
N GLY A 20 -9.18 7.93 7.08
CA GLY A 20 -10.53 7.43 7.33
C GLY A 20 -11.34 7.08 6.07
N ARG A 21 -10.67 6.91 4.92
CA ARG A 21 -11.30 6.66 3.62
C ARG A 21 -11.00 5.27 3.07
N GLU A 22 -10.74 4.30 3.94
CA GLU A 22 -10.32 2.95 3.57
C GLU A 22 -11.27 2.32 2.54
N LEU A 23 -12.58 2.35 2.80
CA LEU A 23 -13.58 1.81 1.88
C LEU A 23 -13.61 2.54 0.52
N GLU A 24 -13.49 3.86 0.52
CA GLU A 24 -13.46 4.64 -0.72
C GLU A 24 -12.21 4.34 -1.56
N LEU A 25 -11.06 4.14 -0.90
CA LEU A 25 -9.81 3.78 -1.54
C LEU A 25 -9.85 2.36 -2.12
N ILE A 26 -10.51 1.41 -1.43
CA ILE A 26 -10.79 0.08 -1.98
C ILE A 26 -11.64 0.19 -3.25
N GLN A 27 -12.69 1.01 -3.23
CA GLN A 27 -13.52 1.23 -4.42
C GLN A 27 -12.76 1.93 -5.55
N ALA A 28 -11.85 2.85 -5.24
CA ALA A 28 -10.99 3.48 -6.24
C ALA A 28 -10.05 2.45 -6.91
N VAL A 29 -9.46 1.54 -6.12
CA VAL A 29 -8.64 0.44 -6.65
C VAL A 29 -9.47 -0.55 -7.46
N ARG A 30 -10.68 -0.92 -6.99
CA ARG A 30 -11.61 -1.78 -7.73
C ARG A 30 -11.92 -1.20 -9.11
N ARG A 31 -12.35 0.06 -9.18
CA ARG A 31 -12.63 0.74 -10.45
C ARG A 31 -11.42 0.77 -11.37
N ALA A 32 -10.21 0.96 -10.83
CA ALA A 32 -8.98 0.94 -11.63
C ALA A 32 -8.72 -0.46 -12.23
N TYR A 33 -8.97 -1.54 -11.49
CA TYR A 33 -8.86 -2.90 -12.01
C TYR A 33 -9.94 -3.24 -13.04
N GLU A 34 -11.19 -2.83 -12.81
CA GLU A 34 -12.30 -3.04 -13.76
C GLU A 34 -12.03 -2.29 -15.07
N THR A 35 -11.65 -1.01 -14.99
CA THR A 35 -11.27 -0.20 -16.17
C THR A 35 -10.11 -0.81 -16.93
N HIS A 36 -9.13 -1.39 -16.21
CA HIS A 36 -8.03 -2.12 -16.85
C HIS A 36 -8.51 -3.41 -17.53
N GLY A 37 -9.39 -4.17 -16.86
CA GLY A 37 -10.00 -5.39 -17.41
C GLY A 37 -10.80 -5.15 -18.68
N ASP A 38 -11.43 -3.98 -18.79
CA ASP A 38 -12.15 -3.52 -19.99
C ASP A 38 -11.21 -3.05 -21.11
N GLY A 39 -9.90 -3.03 -20.88
CA GLY A 39 -8.89 -2.61 -21.85
C GLY A 39 -8.72 -1.09 -21.96
N ASP A 40 -9.39 -0.30 -21.13
CA ASP A 40 -9.32 1.18 -21.17
C ASP A 40 -8.21 1.74 -20.26
N SER A 41 -6.99 1.25 -20.49
CA SER A 41 -5.81 1.69 -19.76
C SER A 41 -4.53 1.43 -20.56
N SER A 42 -3.44 2.08 -20.17
CA SER A 42 -2.11 1.79 -20.70
C SER A 42 -1.12 1.65 -19.54
N LEU A 43 -0.50 0.48 -19.42
CA LEU A 43 0.48 0.16 -18.37
C LEU A 43 1.76 -0.39 -19.01
N PRO A 44 2.67 0.47 -19.48
CA PRO A 44 3.98 0.03 -19.94
C PRO A 44 4.79 -0.63 -18.81
N HIS A 45 5.83 -1.39 -19.19
CA HIS A 45 6.73 -2.00 -18.21
C HIS A 45 7.38 -0.96 -17.30
N SER A 46 7.49 -1.31 -16.02
CA SER A 46 8.21 -0.49 -15.04
C SER A 46 9.67 -0.36 -15.44
N THR A 47 10.21 0.86 -15.38
CA THR A 47 11.63 1.11 -15.69
C THR A 47 12.42 1.23 -14.39
N PHE A 48 13.41 0.35 -14.22
CA PHE A 48 14.29 0.36 -13.07
C PHE A 48 15.53 1.19 -13.37
N LEU A 49 15.86 2.11 -12.47
CA LEU A 49 17.14 2.82 -12.41
C LEU A 49 18.03 2.11 -11.38
N PRO A 50 18.98 1.28 -11.83
CA PRO A 50 19.95 0.64 -10.94
C PRO A 50 21.08 1.60 -10.56
N PHE A 51 21.71 1.35 -9.41
CA PHE A 51 22.90 2.05 -8.95
C PHE A 51 24.12 1.13 -9.06
N PRO A 52 25.15 1.48 -9.86
CA PRO A 52 26.37 0.69 -9.93
C PRO A 52 26.99 0.46 -8.55
N GLY A 53 27.25 -0.80 -8.21
CA GLY A 53 27.81 -1.19 -6.90
C GLY A 53 26.80 -1.20 -5.74
N GLN A 54 25.52 -0.88 -5.96
CA GLN A 54 24.47 -0.85 -4.93
C GLN A 54 23.26 -1.71 -5.38
N PRO A 55 23.38 -3.05 -5.41
CA PRO A 55 22.38 -3.94 -6.01
C PRO A 55 21.05 -3.99 -5.26
N ARG A 56 21.01 -3.53 -4.01
CA ARG A 56 19.79 -3.49 -3.17
C ARG A 56 18.99 -2.20 -3.38
N ASP A 57 19.63 -1.16 -3.90
CA ASP A 57 19.07 0.17 -4.08
C ASP A 57 18.54 0.35 -5.48
N ARG A 58 17.37 0.98 -5.58
CA ARG A 58 16.68 1.17 -6.86
C ARG A 58 15.77 2.37 -6.82
N ILE A 59 15.58 2.97 -7.99
CA ILE A 59 14.44 3.84 -8.25
C ILE A 59 13.64 3.25 -9.41
N VAL A 60 12.32 3.33 -9.35
CA VAL A 60 11.44 2.75 -10.36
C VAL A 60 10.47 3.82 -10.86
N ALA A 61 10.39 3.96 -12.18
CA ALA A 61 9.32 4.69 -12.86
C ALA A 61 8.19 3.71 -13.21
N LEU A 62 6.97 4.05 -12.79
CA LEU A 62 5.74 3.32 -13.12
C LEU A 62 4.76 4.29 -13.79
N PRO A 63 4.89 4.55 -15.10
CA PRO A 63 3.93 5.36 -15.83
C PRO A 63 2.67 4.56 -16.14
N ALA A 64 1.52 5.23 -16.12
CA ALA A 64 0.25 4.63 -16.49
C ALA A 64 -0.73 5.69 -17.02
N TYR A 65 -1.67 5.25 -17.85
CA TYR A 65 -2.91 5.94 -18.16
C TYR A 65 -4.10 5.09 -17.71
N LEU A 66 -5.09 5.73 -17.10
CA LEU A 66 -6.37 5.12 -16.75
C LEU A 66 -7.49 5.91 -17.43
N GLY A 67 -8.30 5.23 -18.24
CA GLY A 67 -9.46 5.81 -18.90
C GLY A 67 -10.69 5.89 -18.01
N GLY A 68 -11.84 5.53 -18.55
CA GLY A 68 -13.13 5.53 -17.87
C GLY A 68 -13.54 6.92 -17.39
N ALA A 69 -14.04 7.00 -16.16
CA ALA A 69 -14.42 8.27 -15.53
C ALA A 69 -13.21 9.10 -15.06
N CYS A 70 -12.04 8.50 -14.89
CA CYS A 70 -10.85 9.18 -14.38
C CYS A 70 -10.11 9.97 -15.46
N ARG A 71 -9.89 9.34 -16.63
CA ARG A 71 -9.14 9.90 -17.77
C ARG A 71 -7.90 10.65 -17.29
N ILE A 72 -6.94 9.94 -16.73
CA ILE A 72 -5.75 10.55 -16.14
C ILE A 72 -4.50 9.79 -16.55
N ALA A 73 -3.46 10.52 -16.91
CA ALA A 73 -2.13 9.97 -17.13
C ALA A 73 -1.23 10.39 -15.98
N GLY A 74 -0.22 9.59 -15.67
CA GLY A 74 0.75 9.95 -14.66
C GLY A 74 1.89 8.96 -14.51
N VAL A 75 2.79 9.25 -13.58
CA VAL A 75 3.90 8.38 -13.24
C VAL A 75 4.12 8.37 -11.73
N LYS A 76 4.31 7.19 -11.17
CA LYS A 76 4.89 7.05 -9.84
C LYS A 76 6.40 6.89 -9.99
N TRP A 77 7.16 7.77 -9.36
CA TRP A 77 8.60 7.68 -9.21
C TRP A 77 8.92 7.29 -7.78
N VAL A 78 9.37 6.04 -7.57
CA VAL A 78 9.54 5.47 -6.23
C VAL A 78 10.95 4.93 -6.03
N SER A 79 11.58 5.35 -4.94
CA SER A 79 12.88 4.85 -4.46
C SER A 79 12.69 3.75 -3.43
N SER A 80 13.64 2.82 -3.36
CA SER A 80 13.74 1.81 -2.29
C SER A 80 15.21 1.62 -1.93
N PHE A 81 15.57 2.02 -0.72
CA PHE A 81 16.91 1.96 -0.13
C PHE A 81 16.83 1.23 1.22
N PRO A 82 17.04 -0.09 1.27
CA PRO A 82 16.84 -0.88 2.49
C PRO A 82 17.63 -0.39 3.70
N ASP A 83 18.85 0.11 3.49
CA ASP A 83 19.75 0.51 4.59
C ASP A 83 19.37 1.87 5.21
N ASN A 84 18.38 2.58 4.67
CA ASN A 84 17.80 3.78 5.30
C ASN A 84 17.23 3.48 6.70
N LEU A 85 16.77 2.25 6.93
CA LEU A 85 16.23 1.84 8.23
C LEU A 85 17.30 1.96 9.34
N ASN A 86 18.56 1.68 9.03
CA ASN A 86 19.68 1.83 9.97
C ASN A 86 19.96 3.29 10.35
N ARG A 87 19.42 4.23 9.56
CA ARG A 87 19.60 5.68 9.70
C ARG A 87 18.32 6.36 10.21
N GLY A 88 17.29 5.59 10.54
CA GLY A 88 15.98 6.11 10.94
C GLY A 88 15.22 6.82 9.82
N VAL A 89 15.53 6.50 8.56
CA VAL A 89 14.85 7.03 7.37
C VAL A 89 13.99 5.92 6.77
N ASP A 90 12.85 6.29 6.18
CA ASP A 90 11.99 5.32 5.50
C ASP A 90 12.74 4.64 4.35
N ARG A 91 12.55 3.31 4.24
CA ARG A 91 13.12 2.51 3.14
C ARG A 91 12.69 3.02 1.78
N ALA A 92 11.44 3.44 1.65
CA ALA A 92 10.86 3.86 0.37
C ALA A 92 10.33 5.28 0.47
N SER A 93 10.57 6.04 -0.59
CA SER A 93 9.99 7.37 -0.80
C SER A 93 9.51 7.48 -2.23
N ALA A 94 8.36 8.11 -2.44
CA ALA A 94 7.79 8.25 -3.77
C ALA A 94 7.22 9.65 -4.02
N VAL A 95 7.14 10.00 -5.29
CA VAL A 95 6.23 11.05 -5.79
C VAL A 95 5.32 10.47 -6.87
N VAL A 96 4.14 11.06 -7.01
CA VAL A 96 3.22 10.82 -8.13
C VAL A 96 3.08 12.11 -8.90
N ILE A 97 3.30 12.06 -10.21
CA ILE A 97 3.06 13.17 -11.13
C ILE A 97 1.81 12.83 -11.94
N LEU A 98 0.86 13.77 -12.00
CA LEU A 98 -0.35 13.66 -12.81
C LEU A 98 -0.25 14.62 -14.01
N ASN A 99 -0.71 14.14 -15.17
CA ASN A 99 -0.69 14.86 -16.43
C ASN A 99 -2.10 14.97 -17.00
N SER A 100 -2.40 16.14 -17.57
CA SER A 100 -3.58 16.36 -18.41
C SER A 100 -3.56 15.39 -19.59
N PRO A 101 -4.57 14.53 -19.78
CA PRO A 101 -4.63 13.69 -20.98
C PRO A 101 -4.96 14.52 -22.23
N GLN A 102 -5.47 15.76 -22.09
CA GLN A 102 -5.79 16.64 -23.23
C GLN A 102 -4.55 17.38 -23.73
N THR A 103 -3.70 17.87 -22.83
CA THR A 103 -2.56 18.74 -23.19
C THR A 103 -1.19 18.10 -22.95
N GLY A 104 -1.13 16.98 -22.22
CA GLY A 104 0.11 16.35 -21.76
C GLY A 104 0.83 17.11 -20.64
N ARG A 105 0.38 18.31 -20.28
CA ARG A 105 1.03 19.14 -19.25
C ARG A 105 0.89 18.51 -17.86
N PRO A 106 1.93 18.57 -17.02
CA PRO A 106 1.81 18.17 -15.63
C PRO A 106 0.84 19.10 -14.91
N GLU A 107 -0.07 18.54 -14.12
CA GLU A 107 -1.08 19.26 -13.35
C GLU A 107 -0.83 19.17 -11.84
N ALA A 108 -0.23 18.07 -11.37
CA ALA A 108 0.07 17.89 -9.95
C ALA A 108 1.34 17.05 -9.69
N VAL A 109 1.98 17.34 -8.57
CA VAL A 109 3.04 16.53 -7.95
C VAL A 109 2.66 16.24 -6.51
N LEU A 110 2.52 14.97 -6.17
CA LEU A 110 2.05 14.51 -4.86
C LEU A 110 3.13 13.69 -4.16
N GLU A 111 3.27 13.85 -2.85
CA GLU A 111 3.97 12.87 -2.01
C GLU A 111 3.30 11.49 -2.16
N GLY A 112 4.09 10.49 -2.53
CA GLY A 112 3.58 9.21 -3.03
C GLY A 112 3.70 8.05 -2.05
N SER A 113 4.40 8.19 -0.92
CA SER A 113 4.67 7.08 -0.01
C SER A 113 3.38 6.65 0.70
N ALA A 114 2.60 7.61 1.20
CA ALA A 114 1.30 7.34 1.81
C ALA A 114 0.31 6.74 0.79
N ILE A 115 0.26 7.30 -0.43
CA ILE A 115 -0.55 6.76 -1.54
C ILE A 115 -0.13 5.32 -1.84
N ASN A 116 1.18 5.06 -1.93
CA ASN A 116 1.70 3.74 -2.27
C ASN A 116 1.36 2.70 -1.21
N ALA A 117 1.48 3.03 0.08
CA ALA A 117 1.11 2.12 1.16
C ALA A 117 -0.40 1.84 1.17
N LYS A 118 -1.24 2.88 1.14
CA LYS A 118 -2.70 2.75 1.19
C LYS A 118 -3.29 2.04 -0.03
N ARG A 119 -2.82 2.34 -1.25
CA ARG A 119 -3.30 1.63 -2.46
C ARG A 119 -2.87 0.16 -2.48
N THR A 120 -1.74 -0.17 -1.87
CA THR A 120 -1.27 -1.56 -1.73
C THR A 120 -2.17 -2.30 -0.74
N ALA A 121 -2.49 -1.68 0.38
CA ALA A 121 -3.42 -2.22 1.36
C ALA A 121 -4.84 -2.38 0.80
N ALA A 122 -5.34 -1.37 0.08
CA ALA A 122 -6.62 -1.40 -0.61
C ALA A 122 -6.71 -2.56 -1.62
N SER A 123 -5.64 -2.77 -2.41
CA SER A 123 -5.54 -3.88 -3.35
C SER A 123 -5.57 -5.24 -2.64
N ALA A 124 -4.83 -5.40 -1.55
CA ALA A 124 -4.81 -6.63 -0.76
C ALA A 124 -6.17 -6.93 -0.10
N ALA A 125 -6.81 -5.92 0.50
CA ALA A 125 -8.12 -6.07 1.11
C ALA A 125 -9.22 -6.37 0.07
N LEU A 126 -9.15 -5.73 -1.10
CA LEU A 126 -10.03 -6.04 -2.23
C LEU A 126 -9.87 -7.49 -2.70
N ALA A 127 -8.64 -7.96 -2.84
CA ALA A 127 -8.36 -9.34 -3.22
C ALA A 127 -8.92 -10.31 -2.18
N ALA A 128 -8.70 -10.04 -0.89
CA ALA A 128 -9.25 -10.85 0.19
C ALA A 128 -10.79 -10.88 0.16
N GLN A 129 -11.47 -9.74 -0.02
CA GLN A 129 -12.94 -9.70 -0.18
C GLN A 129 -13.42 -10.57 -1.34
N CYS A 130 -12.73 -10.53 -2.48
CA CYS A 130 -13.13 -11.29 -3.66
C CYS A 130 -12.84 -12.79 -3.54
N LEU A 131 -11.83 -13.19 -2.76
CA LEU A 131 -11.42 -14.59 -2.62
C LEU A 131 -12.11 -15.29 -1.45
N LEU A 132 -12.51 -14.57 -0.40
CA LEU A 132 -13.15 -15.11 0.80
C LEU A 132 -14.68 -14.94 0.81
N ILE A 133 -15.32 -14.77 -0.36
CA ILE A 133 -16.77 -14.56 -0.45
C ILE A 133 -17.51 -15.69 0.28
N GLY A 134 -18.29 -15.32 1.31
CA GLY A 134 -19.08 -16.26 2.11
C GLY A 134 -18.30 -17.04 3.17
N SER A 135 -17.06 -16.62 3.48
CA SER A 135 -16.25 -17.16 4.57
C SER A 135 -15.90 -16.06 5.58
N GLU A 136 -15.71 -16.46 6.84
CA GLU A 136 -15.20 -15.59 7.89
C GLU A 136 -13.67 -15.52 7.79
N ALA A 137 -13.12 -14.31 7.96
CA ALA A 137 -11.70 -14.12 8.13
C ALA A 137 -11.28 -14.59 9.52
N GLY A 138 -11.94 -14.14 10.59
CA GLY A 138 -11.67 -14.49 12.00
C GLY A 138 -10.25 -14.17 12.48
N ARG A 139 -9.24 -14.85 11.92
CA ARG A 139 -7.81 -14.69 12.19
C ARG A 139 -7.05 -14.32 10.93
N VAL A 140 -6.17 -13.31 11.03
CA VAL A 140 -5.34 -12.86 9.92
C VAL A 140 -3.86 -12.97 10.30
N GLY A 141 -3.13 -13.76 9.52
CA GLY A 141 -1.69 -13.93 9.66
C GLY A 141 -0.92 -12.81 8.98
N MET A 142 0.11 -12.28 9.62
CA MET A 142 0.96 -11.22 9.09
C MET A 142 2.44 -11.57 9.20
N ILE A 143 3.06 -11.90 8.07
CA ILE A 143 4.48 -12.22 7.96
C ILE A 143 5.22 -10.98 7.44
N GLY A 144 6.05 -10.40 8.31
CA GLY A 144 6.71 -9.11 8.09
C GLY A 144 5.97 -7.97 8.79
N CYS A 145 6.56 -7.44 9.86
CA CYS A 145 5.96 -6.44 10.74
C CYS A 145 6.37 -5.01 10.33
N GLY A 146 6.18 -4.67 9.05
CA GLY A 146 6.49 -3.37 8.46
C GLY A 146 5.27 -2.49 8.16
N LEU A 147 5.53 -1.30 7.61
CA LEU A 147 4.48 -0.33 7.24
C LEU A 147 3.37 -0.92 6.34
N ILE A 148 3.74 -1.78 5.40
CA ILE A 148 2.78 -2.34 4.44
C ILE A 148 1.77 -3.25 5.12
N ASN A 149 2.20 -4.21 5.94
CA ASN A 149 1.27 -5.06 6.70
C ASN A 149 0.46 -4.25 7.71
N PHE A 150 1.02 -3.16 8.26
CA PHE A 150 0.26 -2.27 9.14
C PHE A 150 -0.91 -1.58 8.43
N GLU A 151 -0.69 -1.08 7.21
CA GLU A 151 -1.80 -0.54 6.40
C GLU A 151 -2.74 -1.65 5.92
N ILE A 152 -2.24 -2.85 5.59
CA ILE A 152 -3.10 -4.00 5.25
C ILE A 152 -4.02 -4.34 6.42
N ALA A 153 -3.53 -4.35 7.66
CA ALA A 153 -4.35 -4.59 8.85
C ALA A 153 -5.52 -3.60 8.92
N ARG A 154 -5.22 -2.30 8.77
CA ARG A 154 -6.21 -1.22 8.74
C ARG A 154 -7.28 -1.44 7.68
N PHE A 155 -6.88 -1.80 6.47
CA PHE A 155 -7.82 -1.99 5.37
C PHE A 155 -8.62 -3.29 5.50
N LEU A 156 -8.03 -4.36 6.04
CA LEU A 156 -8.74 -5.61 6.32
C LEU A 156 -9.83 -5.42 7.36
N LEU A 157 -9.57 -4.68 8.45
CA LEU A 157 -10.60 -4.36 9.45
C LEU A 157 -11.76 -3.54 8.86
N ALA A 158 -11.50 -2.72 7.85
CA ALA A 158 -12.56 -1.97 7.17
C ALA A 158 -13.50 -2.87 6.35
N VAL A 159 -13.03 -4.04 5.90
CA VAL A 159 -13.81 -4.95 5.04
C VAL A 159 -14.26 -6.25 5.70
N PHE A 160 -13.60 -6.65 6.77
CA PHE A 160 -13.86 -7.84 7.56
C PHE A 160 -14.04 -7.42 9.02
N PRO A 161 -15.25 -6.99 9.41
CA PRO A 161 -15.55 -6.63 10.80
C PRO A 161 -15.49 -7.83 11.75
N ASP A 162 -15.43 -9.05 11.21
CA ASP A 162 -15.30 -10.32 11.90
C ASP A 162 -13.82 -10.70 12.19
N VAL A 163 -12.84 -9.86 11.85
CA VAL A 163 -11.45 -10.11 12.24
C VAL A 163 -11.27 -9.85 13.74
N GLU A 164 -10.98 -10.92 14.48
CA GLU A 164 -10.81 -10.92 15.92
C GLU A 164 -9.32 -10.96 16.32
N THR A 165 -8.45 -11.53 15.49
CA THR A 165 -7.03 -11.71 15.83
C THR A 165 -6.07 -11.45 14.66
N PHE A 166 -5.00 -10.72 14.95
CA PHE A 166 -3.79 -10.69 14.11
C PHE A 166 -2.70 -11.60 14.69
N VAL A 167 -2.22 -12.54 13.87
CA VAL A 167 -1.10 -13.44 14.22
C VAL A 167 0.16 -12.96 13.51
N LEU A 168 1.09 -12.37 14.26
CA LEU A 168 2.27 -11.69 13.71
C LEU A 168 3.49 -12.61 13.70
N PHE A 169 4.31 -12.50 12.66
CA PHE A 169 5.68 -13.01 12.66
C PHE A 169 6.63 -12.02 11.97
N ASP A 170 7.81 -11.81 12.56
CA ASP A 170 8.94 -11.13 11.93
C ASP A 170 10.23 -11.81 12.38
N GLN A 171 11.26 -11.80 11.53
CA GLN A 171 12.58 -12.30 11.91
C GLN A 171 13.23 -11.46 13.04
N ASP A 172 12.77 -10.23 13.23
CA ASP A 172 13.18 -9.35 14.32
C ASP A 172 12.05 -9.23 15.34
N GLU A 173 12.24 -9.84 16.51
CA GLU A 173 11.28 -9.79 17.60
C GLU A 173 10.93 -8.37 18.05
N ALA A 174 11.88 -7.43 17.98
CA ALA A 174 11.63 -6.05 18.37
C ALA A 174 10.65 -5.38 17.40
N ARG A 175 10.74 -5.67 16.10
CA ARG A 175 9.77 -5.20 15.11
C ARG A 175 8.39 -5.81 15.34
N ALA A 176 8.30 -7.11 15.63
CA ALA A 176 7.03 -7.75 15.97
C ALA A 176 6.36 -7.11 17.21
N LYS A 177 7.13 -6.89 18.28
CA LYS A 177 6.64 -6.21 19.50
C LYS A 177 6.21 -4.77 19.24
N GLN A 178 6.96 -4.00 18.45
CA GLN A 178 6.59 -2.63 18.08
C GLN A 178 5.29 -2.60 17.26
N PHE A 179 5.14 -3.51 16.30
CA PHE A 179 3.93 -3.64 15.51
C PHE A 179 2.73 -4.01 16.37
N GLN A 180 2.87 -5.00 17.26
CA GLN A 180 1.84 -5.41 18.22
C GLN A 180 1.36 -4.22 19.06
N ASN A 181 2.29 -3.47 19.66
CA ASN A 181 1.96 -2.29 20.46
C ASN A 181 1.26 -1.21 19.63
N LYS A 182 1.68 -1.02 18.38
CA LYS A 182 1.06 -0.05 17.46
C LYS A 182 -0.36 -0.47 17.10
N CYS A 183 -0.60 -1.76 16.84
CA CYS A 183 -1.94 -2.29 16.58
C CYS A 183 -2.85 -2.07 17.79
N ARG A 184 -2.42 -2.49 18.99
CA ARG A 184 -3.20 -2.32 20.24
C ARG A 184 -3.55 -0.86 20.57
N ARG A 185 -2.78 0.10 20.07
CA ARG A 185 -3.03 1.54 20.28
C ARG A 185 -4.02 2.12 19.26
N ILE A 186 -4.13 1.52 18.09
CA ILE A 186 -4.76 2.13 16.91
C ILE A 186 -6.01 1.38 16.47
N PHE A 187 -6.05 0.07 16.70
CA PHE A 187 -7.18 -0.79 16.40
C PHE A 187 -7.80 -1.20 17.72
N ASP A 188 -9.06 -0.85 17.89
CA ASP A 188 -9.86 -1.30 19.02
C ASP A 188 -10.34 -2.74 18.74
N GLU A 189 -10.57 -3.51 19.80
CA GLU A 189 -11.29 -4.80 19.74
C GLU A 189 -10.64 -5.91 18.89
N VAL A 190 -9.32 -5.83 18.61
CA VAL A 190 -8.57 -6.89 17.92
C VAL A 190 -7.43 -7.41 18.79
N GLU A 191 -7.41 -8.72 19.02
CA GLU A 191 -6.30 -9.39 19.70
C GLU A 191 -5.08 -9.46 18.78
N VAL A 192 -3.89 -9.35 19.38
CA VAL A 192 -2.65 -9.36 18.61
C VAL A 192 -1.64 -10.29 19.27
N GLU A 193 -1.34 -11.37 18.56
CA GLU A 193 -0.46 -12.45 18.99
C GLU A 193 0.85 -12.41 18.18
N ILE A 194 1.94 -12.90 18.76
CA ILE A 194 3.21 -13.08 18.04
C ILE A 194 3.47 -14.58 18.01
N ALA A 195 3.61 -15.13 16.81
CA ALA A 195 3.92 -16.54 16.59
C ALA A 195 5.42 -16.80 16.66
N ASP A 196 5.79 -18.02 17.06
CA ASP A 196 7.19 -18.46 17.16
C ASP A 196 7.85 -18.67 15.78
N ASP A 197 7.06 -19.09 14.79
CA ASP A 197 7.52 -19.34 13.43
C ASP A 197 6.45 -19.07 12.36
N VAL A 198 6.88 -19.01 11.11
CA VAL A 198 6.00 -18.86 9.93
C VAL A 198 4.98 -19.98 9.84
N GLY A 199 5.33 -21.20 10.22
CA GLY A 199 4.45 -22.37 10.14
C GLY A 199 3.23 -22.23 11.05
N ALA A 200 3.39 -21.65 12.24
CA ALA A 200 2.29 -21.35 13.15
C ALA A 200 1.33 -20.32 12.52
N VAL A 201 1.85 -19.23 11.94
CA VAL A 201 1.03 -18.23 11.23
C VAL A 201 0.18 -18.88 10.13
N LEU A 202 0.80 -19.74 9.33
CA LEU A 202 0.14 -20.40 8.19
C LEU A 202 -0.91 -21.45 8.62
N ARG A 203 -0.72 -22.12 9.77
CA ARG A 203 -1.69 -23.10 10.27
C ARG A 203 -2.91 -22.45 10.89
N ASP A 204 -2.72 -21.33 11.58
CA ASP A 204 -3.74 -20.76 12.46
C ASP A 204 -4.51 -19.58 11.84
N SER A 205 -4.23 -19.26 10.57
CA SER A 205 -4.81 -18.11 9.87
C SER A 205 -5.39 -18.49 8.50
N PRO A 206 -6.72 -18.40 8.29
CA PRO A 206 -7.33 -18.63 6.96
C PRO A 206 -6.96 -17.54 5.93
N LEU A 207 -6.55 -16.36 6.39
CA LEU A 207 -6.03 -15.28 5.55
C LEU A 207 -4.62 -14.90 6.00
N VAL A 208 -3.66 -14.85 5.07
CA VAL A 208 -2.27 -14.49 5.37
C VAL A 208 -1.77 -13.39 4.44
N SER A 209 -1.14 -12.37 5.03
CA SER A 209 -0.42 -11.33 4.31
C SER A 209 1.08 -11.45 4.51
N ILE A 210 1.85 -11.42 3.42
CA ILE A 210 3.31 -11.54 3.42
C ILE A 210 3.92 -10.26 2.85
N ALA A 211 4.61 -9.49 3.70
CA ALA A 211 5.25 -8.23 3.34
C ALA A 211 6.64 -8.10 4.00
N THR A 212 7.58 -8.93 3.54
CA THR A 212 8.97 -8.95 4.01
C THR A 212 9.89 -8.12 3.10
N THR A 213 11.18 -8.02 3.44
CA THR A 213 12.13 -7.11 2.77
C THR A 213 13.22 -7.77 1.96
#